data_AF-A0A662UWP0-F1
#
_entry.id   AF-A0A662UWP0-F1
#
_cell.length_a   1.000
_cell.length_b   1.000
_cell.length_c   1.000
_cell.angle_alpha   90.00
_cell.angle_beta   90.00
_cell.angle_gamma   90.00
#
_symmetry.space_group_name_H-M   'P 1'
#
loop_
_entity.id
_entity.type
_entity.pdbx_description
1 polymer ?
#
loop_
_entity_poly.entity_id
_entity_poly.type
_entity_poly.pdbx_seq_one_letter_code
_entity_poly.pdbx_strand_id
1 'polypeptide(L)'
;MGLSYLKASALITLLLLTLYIPTTHAAKAEDIRIQEIDFCYYGIYGYIKYPEETHPGSFINISVLVVAGIDLYLNYFNMTVYAFVGEGWSRLYKATLISNLSMDEGDYVIRDISIYVPKQASGRLLLVVASLTTIYGITAHGFTLLNITYVRELTYDEALQRYEELYNNYTNLLNYASALKQNLTALEGKYSKLLKDYENLEAKYETLHSNYETLENNYLNLKSRYQELQKTLTSLNGKLQELSKERDELEKKLSNLTLNYTTLLSDYRELNETYTSLLKDYKALRSDYLKLTKEFNDLKRKHTALTSDYEHLKSSYEELSRKYENSLGEVSRLRNYFNLLIVLTSICGVIIAILVVMLVKLRK
;
A
#
# COMPACT_ATOMS: atom_id res chain seq x y z
N MET A 1 0.32 18.96 -27.11
CA MET A 1 -0.45 19.71 -28.15
C MET A 1 -1.27 20.85 -27.55
N GLY A 2 -0.77 21.49 -26.48
CA GLY A 2 -1.32 22.70 -25.90
C GLY A 2 -0.38 23.88 -26.18
N LEU A 3 -0.90 25.10 -26.02
CA LEU A 3 -0.25 26.42 -26.08
C LEU A 3 -0.26 27.22 -27.40
N SER A 4 -0.68 26.71 -28.56
CA SER A 4 -0.74 27.54 -29.78
C SER A 4 -2.06 28.30 -30.00
N TYR A 5 -3.17 27.89 -29.38
CA TYR A 5 -4.49 28.48 -29.65
C TYR A 5 -4.88 29.66 -28.74
N LEU A 6 -4.22 29.87 -27.60
CA LEU A 6 -4.55 30.98 -26.70
C LEU A 6 -3.96 32.33 -27.13
N LYS A 7 -2.92 32.36 -27.97
CA LYS A 7 -2.34 33.63 -28.47
C LYS A 7 -3.10 34.23 -29.64
N ALA A 8 -3.83 33.43 -30.42
CA ALA A 8 -4.59 33.91 -31.58
C ALA A 8 -5.91 34.62 -31.17
N SER A 9 -6.58 34.16 -30.11
CA SER A 9 -7.85 34.76 -29.64
C SER A 9 -7.66 36.12 -28.96
N ALA A 10 -6.56 36.29 -28.22
CA ALA A 10 -6.20 37.56 -27.60
C ALA A 10 -5.80 38.63 -28.64
N LEU A 11 -5.18 38.24 -29.76
CA LEU A 11 -4.82 39.18 -30.82
C LEU A 11 -6.05 39.65 -31.63
N ILE A 12 -7.03 38.77 -31.85
CA ILE A 12 -8.26 39.11 -32.60
C ILE A 12 -9.20 39.99 -31.76
N THR A 13 -9.23 39.80 -30.44
CA THR A 13 -10.00 40.67 -29.53
C THR A 13 -9.33 42.04 -29.33
N LEU A 14 -7.99 42.12 -29.37
CA LEU A 14 -7.28 43.40 -29.34
C LEU A 14 -7.39 44.18 -30.67
N LEU A 15 -7.52 43.49 -31.80
CA LEU A 15 -7.73 44.12 -33.12
C LEU A 15 -9.18 44.62 -33.32
N LEU A 16 -10.17 43.98 -32.67
CA LEU A 16 -11.56 44.46 -32.67
C LEU A 16 -11.82 45.63 -31.71
N LEU A 17 -10.97 45.83 -30.70
CA LEU A 17 -11.07 46.98 -29.80
C LEU A 17 -10.46 48.28 -30.37
N THR A 18 -9.71 48.21 -31.47
CA THR A 18 -9.03 49.36 -32.08
C THR A 18 -9.74 49.90 -33.33
N LEU A 19 -10.84 49.27 -33.76
CA LEU A 19 -11.63 49.69 -34.93
C LEU A 19 -12.93 50.42 -34.61
N TYR A 20 -13.20 50.70 -33.33
CA TYR A 20 -14.31 51.56 -32.92
C TYR A 20 -13.75 52.85 -32.33
N ILE A 21 -13.06 53.62 -33.16
CA ILE A 21 -12.96 55.06 -32.95
C ILE A 21 -14.30 55.59 -33.47
N PRO A 22 -15.27 55.96 -32.63
CA PRO A 22 -16.33 56.82 -33.12
C PRO A 22 -15.58 58.06 -33.61
N THR A 23 -15.56 58.27 -34.92
CA THR A 23 -15.34 59.59 -35.48
C THR A 23 -16.50 60.40 -34.93
N THR A 24 -16.29 60.98 -33.75
CA THR A 24 -17.01 62.15 -33.31
C THR A 24 -16.78 63.12 -34.46
N HIS A 25 -17.79 63.23 -35.31
CA HIS A 25 -18.03 64.50 -35.97
C HIS A 25 -18.22 65.41 -34.77
N ALA A 26 -17.13 66.04 -34.34
CA ALA A 26 -17.22 67.25 -33.56
C ALA A 26 -18.09 68.13 -34.44
N ALA A 27 -19.36 68.25 -34.04
CA ALA A 27 -20.20 69.35 -34.44
C ALA A 27 -19.27 70.55 -34.46
N LYS A 28 -19.05 71.12 -35.64
CA LYS A 28 -18.32 72.38 -35.75
C LYS A 28 -18.98 73.27 -34.72
N ALA A 29 -18.30 73.52 -33.60
CA ALA A 29 -18.67 74.62 -32.74
C ALA A 29 -18.62 75.79 -33.70
N GLU A 30 -19.78 76.34 -34.03
CA GLU A 30 -19.85 77.60 -34.74
C GLU A 30 -18.95 78.53 -33.93
N ASP A 31 -17.82 78.96 -34.53
CA ASP A 31 -16.79 79.71 -33.81
C ASP A 31 -17.46 80.98 -33.32
N ILE A 32 -17.92 80.99 -32.07
CA ILE A 32 -18.54 82.15 -31.47
C ILE A 32 -17.50 83.23 -31.54
N ARG A 33 -17.78 84.25 -32.36
CA ARG A 33 -16.82 85.29 -32.66
C ARG A 33 -16.38 85.95 -31.35
N ILE A 34 -15.08 85.92 -31.08
CA ILE A 34 -14.50 86.60 -29.92
C ILE A 34 -14.29 88.07 -30.29
N GLN A 35 -14.81 88.96 -29.46
CA GLN A 35 -14.58 90.39 -29.54
C GLN A 35 -13.44 90.79 -28.58
N GLU A 36 -12.71 91.84 -28.94
CA GLU A 36 -11.61 92.42 -28.15
C GLU A 36 -11.86 93.92 -27.99
N ILE A 37 -11.70 94.43 -26.78
CA ILE A 37 -11.80 95.86 -26.47
C ILE A 37 -10.58 96.30 -25.69
N ASP A 38 -9.90 97.32 -26.21
CA ASP A 38 -8.77 97.96 -25.54
C ASP A 38 -9.23 98.97 -24.49
N PHE A 39 -8.46 99.10 -23.41
CA PHE A 39 -8.61 100.17 -22.43
C PHE A 39 -7.24 100.80 -22.11
N CYS A 40 -7.29 102.08 -21.69
CA CYS A 40 -6.14 102.80 -21.20
C CYS A 40 -6.57 103.63 -19.99
N TYR A 41 -5.95 103.39 -18.84
CA TYR A 41 -6.14 104.11 -17.60
C TYR A 41 -4.81 104.71 -17.13
N TYR A 42 -4.80 105.41 -16.00
CA TYR A 42 -3.60 106.07 -15.51
C TYR A 42 -2.46 105.05 -15.29
N GLY A 43 -1.47 105.05 -16.18
CA GLY A 43 -0.30 104.15 -16.15
C GLY A 43 -0.50 102.72 -16.65
N ILE A 44 -1.74 102.26 -16.87
CA ILE A 44 -2.01 100.90 -17.38
C ILE A 44 -2.80 100.93 -18.68
N TYR A 45 -2.54 99.96 -19.55
CA TYR A 45 -3.34 99.70 -20.75
C TYR A 45 -3.51 98.19 -20.95
N GLY A 46 -4.38 97.77 -21.86
CA GLY A 46 -4.57 96.35 -22.14
C GLY A 46 -5.88 96.10 -22.87
N TYR A 47 -6.32 94.85 -22.91
CA TYR A 47 -7.55 94.47 -23.60
C TYR A 47 -8.43 93.55 -22.77
N ILE A 48 -9.69 93.45 -23.18
CA ILE A 48 -10.67 92.48 -22.68
C ILE A 48 -11.25 91.72 -23.86
N LYS A 49 -11.10 90.40 -23.86
CA LYS A 49 -11.67 89.47 -24.85
C LYS A 49 -12.92 88.79 -24.29
N TYR A 50 -13.98 88.73 -25.07
CA TYR A 50 -15.25 88.10 -24.67
C TYR A 50 -16.01 87.60 -25.90
N PRO A 51 -16.90 86.59 -25.78
CA PRO A 51 -17.71 86.14 -26.91
C PRO A 51 -18.73 87.21 -27.33
N GLU A 52 -18.93 87.39 -28.63
CA GLU A 52 -19.90 88.34 -29.19
C GLU A 52 -21.32 88.02 -28.72
N GLU A 53 -21.66 86.73 -28.66
CA GLU A 53 -22.97 86.24 -28.28
C GLU A 53 -22.90 85.00 -27.38
N THR A 54 -24.01 84.72 -26.70
CA THR A 54 -24.17 83.57 -25.82
C THR A 54 -25.64 83.18 -25.70
N HIS A 55 -25.91 81.93 -25.34
CA HIS A 55 -27.27 81.49 -25.04
C HIS A 55 -27.57 81.57 -23.54
N PRO A 56 -28.83 81.87 -23.14
CA PRO A 56 -29.25 81.70 -21.76
C PRO A 56 -28.96 80.28 -21.24
N GLY A 57 -28.49 80.20 -20.00
CA GLY A 57 -28.14 78.93 -19.35
C GLY A 57 -26.81 78.31 -19.80
N SER A 58 -25.97 79.05 -20.52
CA SER A 58 -24.61 78.63 -20.90
C SER A 58 -23.53 79.37 -20.10
N PHE A 59 -22.27 78.98 -20.28
CA PHE A 59 -21.11 79.68 -19.70
C PHE A 59 -20.40 80.49 -20.78
N ILE A 60 -19.96 81.69 -20.43
CA ILE A 60 -19.05 82.50 -21.25
C ILE A 60 -17.68 82.56 -20.61
N ASN A 61 -16.65 82.77 -21.41
CA ASN A 61 -15.28 83.00 -20.94
C ASN A 61 -14.84 84.42 -21.32
N ILE A 62 -14.37 85.19 -20.35
CA ILE A 62 -13.80 86.53 -20.56
C ILE A 62 -12.33 86.51 -20.17
N SER A 63 -11.46 87.02 -21.04
CA SER A 63 -10.02 87.14 -20.79
C SER A 63 -9.63 88.61 -20.66
N VAL A 64 -8.90 88.98 -19.61
CA VAL A 64 -8.47 90.36 -19.33
C VAL A 64 -6.95 90.41 -19.30
N LEU A 65 -6.35 91.24 -20.16
CA LEU A 65 -4.93 91.59 -20.13
C LEU A 65 -4.77 93.00 -19.56
N VAL A 66 -3.88 93.18 -18.59
CA VAL A 66 -3.45 94.48 -18.05
C VAL A 66 -1.94 94.58 -18.18
N VAL A 67 -1.44 95.68 -18.73
CA VAL A 67 -0.03 95.98 -18.97
C VAL A 67 0.32 97.32 -18.31
N ALA A 68 1.45 97.40 -17.62
CA ALA A 68 1.99 98.65 -17.10
C ALA A 68 2.70 99.41 -18.23
N GLY A 69 2.25 100.63 -18.53
CA GLY A 69 2.90 101.53 -19.48
C GLY A 69 3.96 102.44 -18.85
N ILE A 70 4.17 102.31 -17.54
CA ILE A 70 5.19 102.99 -16.74
C ILE A 70 5.30 102.28 -15.39
N ASP A 71 6.43 102.42 -14.70
CA ASP A 71 6.59 102.00 -13.31
C ASP A 71 5.46 102.56 -12.44
N LEU A 72 4.69 101.67 -11.82
CA LEU A 72 3.51 102.03 -11.05
C LEU A 72 3.20 101.02 -9.95
N TYR A 73 2.34 101.45 -9.03
CA TYR A 73 1.71 100.55 -8.07
C TYR A 73 0.21 100.40 -8.38
N LEU A 74 -0.21 99.21 -8.81
CA LEU A 74 -1.59 98.87 -9.09
C LEU A 74 -2.27 98.43 -7.77
N ASN A 75 -2.96 99.36 -7.12
CA ASN A 75 -3.67 99.11 -5.87
C ASN A 75 -4.79 98.09 -6.07
N TYR A 76 -5.59 98.25 -7.12
CA TYR A 76 -6.54 97.23 -7.55
C TYR A 76 -6.94 97.34 -9.02
N PHE A 77 -7.38 96.22 -9.58
CA PHE A 77 -8.16 96.12 -10.81
C PHE A 77 -9.38 95.24 -10.53
N ASN A 78 -10.56 95.85 -10.50
CA ASN A 78 -11.83 95.19 -10.20
C ASN A 78 -12.62 94.97 -11.49
N MET A 79 -13.30 93.83 -11.56
CA MET A 79 -14.22 93.48 -12.64
C MET A 79 -15.55 93.04 -12.06
N THR A 80 -16.63 93.55 -12.64
CA THR A 80 -18.00 93.14 -12.32
C THR A 80 -18.78 92.96 -13.62
N VAL A 81 -19.52 91.86 -13.73
CA VAL A 81 -20.41 91.60 -14.87
C VAL A 81 -21.84 91.53 -14.38
N TYR A 82 -22.73 92.21 -15.08
CA TYR A 82 -24.17 92.21 -14.83
C TYR A 82 -24.91 91.66 -16.05
N ALA A 83 -26.10 91.12 -15.80
CA ALA A 83 -27.07 90.77 -16.83
C ALA A 83 -28.44 91.30 -16.44
N PHE A 84 -29.27 91.61 -17.41
CA PHE A 84 -30.69 91.79 -17.18
C PHE A 84 -31.34 90.41 -17.07
N VAL A 85 -31.85 90.05 -15.89
CA VAL A 85 -32.42 88.73 -15.59
C VAL A 85 -33.85 88.92 -15.11
N GLY A 86 -34.81 88.36 -15.84
CA GLY A 86 -36.23 88.59 -15.57
C GLY A 86 -36.61 90.06 -15.78
N GLU A 87 -36.90 90.78 -14.70
CA GLU A 87 -37.33 92.19 -14.74
C GLU A 87 -36.27 93.19 -14.25
N GLY A 88 -35.05 92.74 -13.92
CA GLY A 88 -34.03 93.63 -13.35
C GLY A 88 -32.57 93.23 -13.57
N TRP A 89 -31.67 94.17 -13.30
CA TRP A 89 -30.22 93.94 -13.37
C TRP A 89 -29.73 93.08 -12.20
N SER A 90 -29.10 91.96 -12.53
CA SER A 90 -28.47 91.04 -11.58
C SER A 90 -26.97 90.98 -11.82
N ARG A 91 -26.19 90.98 -10.73
CA ARG A 91 -24.73 90.86 -10.79
C ARG A 91 -24.34 89.39 -10.96
N LEU A 92 -23.78 89.03 -12.12
CA LEU A 92 -23.34 87.67 -12.43
C LEU A 92 -21.96 87.36 -11.84
N TYR A 93 -21.07 88.35 -11.84
CA TYR A 93 -19.69 88.18 -11.40
C TYR A 93 -19.17 89.45 -10.74
N LYS A 94 -18.35 89.34 -9.70
CA LYS A 94 -17.61 90.45 -9.07
C LYS A 94 -16.33 89.94 -8.44
N ALA A 95 -15.19 90.48 -8.84
CA ALA A 95 -13.90 90.14 -8.26
C ALA A 95 -12.90 91.30 -8.37
N THR A 96 -11.92 91.28 -7.48
CA THR A 96 -10.66 92.02 -7.62
C THR A 96 -9.67 91.11 -8.33
N LEU A 97 -9.40 91.38 -9.60
CA LEU A 97 -8.57 90.54 -10.47
C LEU A 97 -7.07 90.71 -10.19
N ILE A 98 -6.68 91.92 -9.81
CA ILE A 98 -5.31 92.30 -9.43
C ILE A 98 -5.42 93.22 -8.22
N SER A 99 -4.53 93.09 -7.24
CA SER A 99 -4.48 93.96 -6.06
C SER A 99 -3.08 94.07 -5.51
N ASN A 100 -2.71 95.26 -5.05
CA ASN A 100 -1.46 95.54 -4.34
C ASN A 100 -0.21 95.06 -5.08
N LEU A 101 -0.10 95.39 -6.37
CA LEU A 101 0.96 94.90 -7.24
C LEU A 101 1.84 96.07 -7.73
N SER A 102 3.12 96.05 -7.38
CA SER A 102 4.12 96.89 -8.05
C SER A 102 4.41 96.31 -9.42
N MET A 103 4.43 97.15 -10.45
CA MET A 103 4.67 96.76 -11.84
C MET A 103 5.69 97.71 -12.44
N ASP A 104 6.73 97.17 -13.05
CA ASP A 104 7.69 97.93 -13.84
C ASP A 104 7.11 98.18 -15.25
N GLU A 105 7.62 99.17 -15.97
CA GLU A 105 7.20 99.44 -17.35
C GLU A 105 7.34 98.17 -18.23
N GLY A 106 6.22 97.75 -18.82
CA GLY A 106 6.12 96.56 -19.66
C GLY A 106 5.60 95.30 -18.96
N ASP A 107 5.52 95.29 -17.62
CA ASP A 107 4.93 94.16 -16.88
C ASP A 107 3.46 93.95 -17.24
N TYR A 108 3.00 92.69 -17.24
CA TYR A 108 1.62 92.38 -17.58
C TYR A 108 1.00 91.25 -16.76
N VAL A 109 -0.33 91.24 -16.70
CA VAL A 109 -1.14 90.22 -16.03
C VAL A 109 -2.32 89.82 -16.90
N ILE A 110 -2.52 88.52 -17.09
CA ILE A 110 -3.70 87.95 -17.77
C ILE A 110 -4.60 87.21 -16.77
N ARG A 111 -5.92 87.33 -16.94
CA ARG A 111 -6.94 86.60 -16.16
C ARG A 111 -8.03 86.07 -17.07
N ASP A 112 -8.34 84.79 -16.96
CA ASP A 112 -9.49 84.15 -17.62
C ASP A 112 -10.60 83.87 -16.60
N ILE A 113 -11.82 84.27 -16.93
CA ILE A 113 -13.00 84.20 -16.07
C ILE A 113 -14.10 83.46 -16.79
N SER A 114 -14.61 82.37 -16.20
CA SER A 114 -15.82 81.70 -16.68
C SER A 114 -17.05 82.16 -15.89
N ILE A 115 -18.10 82.58 -16.59
CA ILE A 115 -19.31 83.17 -16.01
C ILE A 115 -20.53 82.43 -16.52
N TYR A 116 -21.36 81.93 -15.60
CA TYR A 116 -22.66 81.35 -15.93
C TYR A 116 -23.66 82.45 -16.28
N VAL A 117 -24.30 82.35 -17.44
CA VAL A 117 -25.38 83.23 -17.88
C VAL A 117 -26.72 82.59 -17.50
N PRO A 118 -27.53 83.20 -16.61
CA PRO A 118 -28.81 82.62 -16.18
C PRO A 118 -29.79 82.38 -17.34
N LYS A 119 -30.69 81.40 -17.17
CA LYS A 119 -31.69 81.04 -18.21
C LYS A 119 -32.67 82.17 -18.54
N GLN A 120 -32.92 83.10 -17.61
CA GLN A 120 -33.79 84.25 -17.82
C GLN A 120 -33.02 85.52 -18.20
N ALA A 121 -31.72 85.40 -18.51
CA ALA A 121 -30.92 86.52 -18.95
C ALA A 121 -31.30 86.93 -20.38
N SER A 122 -31.33 88.23 -20.65
CA SER A 122 -31.62 88.78 -21.97
C SER A 122 -30.86 90.07 -22.22
N GLY A 123 -30.86 90.54 -23.46
CA GLY A 123 -30.17 91.77 -23.84
C GLY A 123 -28.66 91.60 -23.91
N ARG A 124 -27.89 92.60 -23.49
CA ARG A 124 -26.42 92.51 -23.45
C ARG A 124 -25.94 92.43 -22.01
N LEU A 125 -24.92 91.62 -21.78
CA LEU A 125 -24.19 91.64 -20.52
C LEU A 125 -23.49 93.00 -20.38
N LEU A 126 -23.48 93.54 -19.17
CA LEU A 126 -22.84 94.79 -18.84
C LEU A 126 -21.58 94.52 -18.04
N LEU A 127 -20.44 94.93 -18.59
CA LEU A 127 -19.14 94.83 -17.96
C LEU A 127 -18.77 96.16 -17.33
N VAL A 128 -18.34 96.09 -16.07
CA VAL A 128 -17.78 97.21 -15.32
C VAL A 128 -16.38 96.83 -14.88
N VAL A 129 -15.40 97.62 -15.29
CA VAL A 129 -14.01 97.51 -14.84
C VAL A 129 -13.58 98.81 -14.19
N ALA A 130 -12.86 98.69 -13.08
CA ALA A 130 -12.39 99.83 -12.31
C ALA A 130 -10.99 99.56 -11.77
N SER A 131 -10.09 100.52 -11.88
CA SER A 131 -8.72 100.41 -11.39
C SER A 131 -8.35 101.58 -10.49
N LEU A 132 -7.33 101.38 -9.65
CA LEU A 132 -6.68 102.42 -8.89
C LEU A 132 -5.17 102.23 -8.97
N THR A 133 -4.48 103.16 -9.59
CA THR A 133 -3.03 103.12 -9.80
C THR A 133 -2.37 104.29 -9.12
N THR A 134 -1.16 104.09 -8.59
CA THR A 134 -0.33 105.13 -7.98
C THR A 134 0.97 105.26 -8.77
N ILE A 135 1.26 106.47 -9.26
CA ILE A 135 2.45 106.81 -10.03
C ILE A 135 3.04 108.07 -9.42
N TYR A 136 4.33 108.04 -9.04
CA TYR A 136 5.02 109.16 -8.38
C TYR A 136 4.25 109.78 -7.19
N GLY A 137 3.55 108.94 -6.40
CA GLY A 137 2.77 109.37 -5.24
C GLY A 137 1.38 109.94 -5.55
N ILE A 138 0.99 110.03 -6.83
CA ILE A 138 -0.35 110.44 -7.26
C ILE A 138 -1.17 109.19 -7.56
N THR A 139 -2.36 109.11 -6.95
CA THR A 139 -3.29 108.00 -7.17
C THR A 139 -4.46 108.45 -8.06
N ALA A 140 -4.79 107.68 -9.10
CA ALA A 140 -5.92 107.97 -9.97
C ALA A 140 -6.80 106.75 -10.23
N HIS A 141 -8.11 107.01 -10.41
CA HIS A 141 -9.10 105.99 -10.71
C HIS A 141 -9.29 105.85 -12.23
N GLY A 142 -9.17 104.62 -12.74
CA GLY A 142 -9.66 104.24 -14.06
C GLY A 142 -11.04 103.59 -13.96
N PHE A 143 -11.93 103.88 -14.91
CA PHE A 143 -13.28 103.30 -14.92
C PHE A 143 -13.79 103.14 -16.35
N THR A 144 -14.38 101.98 -16.65
CA THR A 144 -15.17 101.77 -17.88
C THR A 144 -16.39 100.91 -17.60
N LEU A 145 -17.49 101.29 -18.24
CA LEU A 145 -18.75 100.57 -18.26
C LEU A 145 -19.16 100.37 -19.72
N LEU A 146 -19.43 99.12 -20.11
CA LEU A 146 -19.74 98.81 -21.49
C LEU A 146 -20.64 97.59 -21.66
N ASN A 147 -21.43 97.58 -22.73
CA ASN A 147 -22.23 96.43 -23.14
C ASN A 147 -21.36 95.47 -23.94
N ILE A 148 -21.23 94.23 -23.48
CA ILE A 148 -20.41 93.18 -24.09
C ILE A 148 -21.31 92.15 -24.81
N THR A 149 -21.20 90.87 -24.45
CA THR A 149 -21.86 89.71 -25.03
C THR A 149 -23.39 89.88 -25.14
N TYR A 150 -23.93 89.62 -26.32
CA TYR A 150 -25.37 89.58 -26.58
C TYR A 150 -25.95 88.23 -26.15
N VAL A 151 -26.94 88.25 -25.27
CA VAL A 151 -27.66 87.06 -24.81
C VAL A 151 -28.86 86.84 -25.73
N ARG A 152 -28.81 85.79 -26.56
CA ARG A 152 -29.87 85.44 -27.51
C ARG A 152 -30.36 84.01 -27.32
N GLU A 153 -31.62 83.79 -27.63
CA GLU A 153 -32.18 82.44 -27.71
C GLU A 153 -31.50 81.62 -28.82
N LEU A 154 -31.58 80.30 -28.69
CA LEU A 154 -31.18 79.38 -29.75
C LEU A 154 -32.09 79.58 -30.97
N THR A 155 -31.51 79.48 -32.16
CA THR A 155 -32.28 79.35 -33.40
C THR A 155 -32.90 77.96 -33.49
N TYR A 156 -33.90 77.81 -34.36
CA TYR A 156 -34.51 76.51 -34.61
C TYR A 156 -33.48 75.47 -35.10
N ASP A 157 -32.58 75.87 -36.00
CA ASP A 157 -31.56 74.98 -36.56
C ASP A 157 -30.54 74.53 -35.50
N GLU A 158 -30.09 75.44 -34.62
CA GLU A 158 -29.21 75.11 -33.49
C GLU A 158 -29.92 74.15 -32.50
N ALA A 159 -31.20 74.37 -32.22
CA ALA A 159 -31.99 73.50 -31.36
C ALA A 159 -32.22 72.12 -31.99
N LEU A 160 -32.51 72.06 -33.29
CA LEU A 160 -32.70 70.83 -34.05
C LEU A 160 -31.41 70.00 -34.08
N GLN A 161 -30.26 70.63 -34.32
CA GLN A 161 -28.97 69.95 -34.31
C GLN A 161 -28.68 69.31 -32.93
N ARG A 162 -28.89 70.07 -31.84
CA ARG A 162 -28.73 69.53 -30.48
C ARG A 162 -29.67 68.36 -30.21
N TYR A 163 -30.90 68.41 -30.74
CA TYR A 163 -31.85 67.32 -30.63
C TYR A 163 -31.38 66.08 -31.40
N GLU A 164 -30.90 66.22 -32.63
CA GLU A 164 -30.39 65.11 -33.44
C GLU A 164 -29.17 64.46 -32.79
N GLU A 165 -28.24 65.25 -32.25
CA GLU A 165 -27.09 64.76 -31.48
C GLU A 165 -27.54 63.96 -30.24
N LEU A 166 -28.49 64.50 -29.49
CA LEU A 166 -29.04 63.83 -28.31
C LEU A 166 -29.75 62.52 -28.70
N TYR A 167 -30.51 62.52 -29.79
CA TYR A 167 -31.22 61.36 -30.30
C TYR A 167 -30.25 60.25 -30.75
N ASN A 168 -29.16 60.63 -31.42
CA ASN A 168 -28.09 59.71 -31.81
C ASN A 168 -27.39 59.10 -30.58
N ASN A 169 -27.09 59.93 -29.58
CA ASN A 169 -26.51 59.47 -28.32
C ASN A 169 -27.43 58.49 -27.57
N TYR A 170 -28.74 58.80 -27.52
CA TYR A 170 -29.74 57.91 -26.95
C TYR A 170 -29.78 56.55 -27.67
N THR A 171 -29.79 56.56 -29.00
CA THR A 171 -29.81 55.35 -29.81
C THR A 171 -28.55 54.50 -29.60
N ASN A 172 -27.38 55.13 -29.51
CA ASN A 172 -26.13 54.45 -29.21
C ASN A 172 -26.13 53.82 -27.81
N LEU A 173 -26.64 54.53 -26.81
CA LEU A 173 -26.77 54.00 -25.45
C LEU A 173 -27.72 52.78 -25.41
N LEU A 174 -28.84 52.83 -26.14
CA LEU A 174 -29.78 51.72 -26.24
C LEU A 174 -29.14 50.48 -26.87
N ASN A 175 -28.35 50.67 -27.93
CA ASN A 175 -27.60 49.59 -28.58
C ASN A 175 -26.55 48.99 -27.64
N TYR A 176 -25.82 49.83 -26.90
CA TYR A 176 -24.84 49.39 -25.92
C TYR A 176 -25.49 48.57 -24.79
N ALA A 177 -26.63 49.03 -24.24
CA ALA A 177 -27.36 48.30 -23.22
C ALA A 177 -27.86 46.94 -23.73
N SER A 178 -28.31 46.87 -24.98
CA SER A 178 -28.73 45.63 -25.63
C SER A 178 -27.56 44.64 -25.80
N ALA A 179 -26.40 45.12 -26.24
CA ALA A 179 -25.19 44.30 -26.37
C ALA A 179 -24.70 43.79 -25.00
N LEU A 180 -24.74 44.63 -23.97
CA LEU A 180 -24.38 44.24 -22.60
C LEU A 180 -25.30 43.13 -22.07
N LYS A 181 -26.61 43.23 -22.33
CA LYS A 181 -27.59 42.19 -21.96
C LYS A 181 -27.29 40.85 -22.64
N GLN A 182 -26.96 40.86 -23.93
CA GLN A 182 -26.59 39.64 -24.65
C GLN A 182 -25.31 39.01 -24.09
N ASN A 183 -24.31 39.83 -23.77
CA ASN A 183 -23.07 39.37 -23.14
C ASN A 183 -23.31 38.75 -21.77
N LEU A 184 -24.20 39.33 -20.96
CA LEU A 184 -24.58 38.79 -19.66
C LEU A 184 -25.21 37.40 -19.81
N THR A 185 -26.19 37.25 -20.70
CA THR A 185 -26.83 35.95 -20.98
C THR A 185 -25.83 34.91 -21.48
N ALA A 186 -24.88 35.31 -22.34
CA ALA A 186 -23.83 34.42 -22.81
C ALA A 186 -22.89 33.98 -21.66
N LEU A 187 -22.59 34.88 -20.72
CA LEU A 187 -21.77 34.59 -19.56
C LEU A 187 -22.49 33.63 -18.59
N GLU A 188 -23.77 33.85 -18.33
CA GLU A 188 -24.62 32.95 -17.55
C GLU A 188 -24.65 31.54 -18.15
N GLY A 189 -24.77 31.43 -19.48
CA GLY A 189 -24.70 30.15 -20.19
C GLY A 189 -23.34 29.45 -20.02
N LYS A 190 -22.23 30.19 -20.12
CA LYS A 190 -20.89 29.65 -19.86
C LYS A 190 -20.73 29.18 -18.42
N TYR A 191 -21.22 29.96 -17.46
CA TYR A 191 -21.18 29.63 -16.04
C TYR A 191 -21.98 28.35 -15.74
N SER A 192 -23.21 28.23 -16.27
CA SER A 192 -24.03 27.03 -16.10
C SER A 192 -23.37 25.78 -16.68
N LYS A 193 -22.71 25.90 -17.84
CA LYS A 193 -21.94 24.80 -18.42
C LYS A 193 -20.77 24.39 -17.54
N LEU A 194 -20.00 25.37 -17.04
CA LEU A 194 -18.85 25.10 -16.18
C LEU A 194 -19.27 24.43 -14.87
N LEU A 195 -20.41 24.83 -14.29
CA LEU A 195 -20.96 24.20 -13.09
C LEU A 195 -21.30 22.72 -13.33
N LYS A 196 -21.94 22.39 -14.45
CA LYS A 196 -22.22 20.98 -14.81
C LYS A 196 -20.94 20.18 -15.06
N ASP A 197 -19.94 20.78 -15.71
CA ASP A 197 -18.65 20.12 -15.93
C ASP A 197 -17.95 19.84 -14.60
N TYR A 198 -18.04 20.76 -13.63
CA TYR A 198 -17.54 20.57 -12.26
C TYR A 198 -18.25 19.42 -11.53
N GLU A 199 -19.58 19.40 -11.50
CA GLU A 199 -20.37 18.34 -10.85
C GLU A 199 -20.04 16.95 -11.44
N ASN A 200 -19.89 16.89 -12.77
CA ASN A 200 -19.49 15.65 -13.45
C ASN A 200 -18.07 15.20 -13.09
N LEU A 201 -17.14 16.14 -12.91
CA LEU A 201 -15.77 15.83 -12.51
C LEU A 201 -15.71 15.32 -11.07
N GLU A 202 -16.47 15.95 -10.17
CA GLU A 202 -16.62 15.54 -8.77
C GLU A 202 -17.17 14.11 -8.68
N ALA A 203 -18.23 13.78 -9.41
CA ALA A 203 -18.78 12.42 -9.45
C ALA A 203 -17.78 11.37 -9.97
N LYS A 204 -16.98 11.73 -10.99
CA LYS A 204 -15.91 10.85 -11.50
C LYS A 204 -14.80 10.65 -10.46
N TYR A 205 -14.45 11.70 -9.73
CA TYR A 205 -13.46 11.63 -8.66
C TYR A 205 -13.92 10.68 -7.55
N GLU A 206 -15.15 10.82 -7.06
CA GLU A 206 -15.71 9.93 -6.02
C GLU A 206 -15.74 8.47 -6.47
N THR A 207 -16.12 8.22 -7.73
CA THR A 207 -16.10 6.86 -8.31
C THR A 207 -14.67 6.30 -8.35
N LEU A 208 -13.69 7.11 -8.76
CA LEU A 208 -12.29 6.69 -8.81
C LEU A 208 -11.74 6.39 -7.42
N HIS A 209 -12.09 7.22 -6.43
CA HIS A 209 -11.70 7.04 -5.04
C HIS A 209 -12.23 5.72 -4.47
N SER A 210 -13.53 5.43 -4.64
CA SER A 210 -14.12 4.16 -4.21
C SER A 210 -13.50 2.93 -4.89
N ASN A 211 -13.21 3.03 -6.18
CA ASN A 211 -12.50 1.97 -6.91
C ASN A 211 -11.10 1.72 -6.35
N TYR A 212 -10.38 2.79 -5.97
CA TYR A 212 -9.06 2.68 -5.36
C TYR A 212 -9.12 1.96 -4.01
N GLU A 213 -10.04 2.33 -3.12
CA GLU A 213 -10.22 1.64 -1.82
C GLU A 213 -10.56 0.16 -2.00
N THR A 214 -11.41 -0.16 -2.98
CA THR A 214 -11.75 -1.54 -3.32
C THR A 214 -10.51 -2.32 -3.78
N LEU A 215 -9.69 -1.72 -4.64
CA LEU A 215 -8.45 -2.33 -5.14
C LEU A 215 -7.43 -2.56 -4.01
N GLU A 216 -7.28 -1.59 -3.12
CA GLU A 216 -6.39 -1.68 -1.95
C GLU A 216 -6.81 -2.84 -1.03
N ASN A 217 -8.11 -2.95 -0.72
CA ASN A 217 -8.65 -4.05 0.07
C ASN A 217 -8.44 -5.42 -0.60
N ASN A 218 -8.65 -5.50 -1.92
CA ASN A 218 -8.38 -6.72 -2.68
C ASN A 218 -6.91 -7.13 -2.64
N TYR A 219 -6.00 -6.15 -2.75
CA TYR A 219 -4.56 -6.39 -2.62
C TYR A 219 -4.18 -6.93 -1.25
N LEU A 220 -4.69 -6.33 -0.17
CA LEU A 220 -4.43 -6.80 1.20
C LEU A 220 -4.95 -8.22 1.42
N ASN A 221 -6.15 -8.53 0.93
CA ASN A 221 -6.71 -9.88 0.97
C ASN A 221 -5.86 -10.89 0.20
N LEU A 222 -5.41 -10.54 -1.01
CA LEU A 222 -4.54 -11.41 -1.81
C LEU A 222 -3.20 -11.66 -1.11
N LYS A 223 -2.60 -10.62 -0.53
CA LYS A 223 -1.36 -10.72 0.25
C LYS A 223 -1.50 -11.65 1.44
N SER A 224 -2.61 -11.56 2.18
CA SER A 224 -2.91 -12.46 3.30
C SER A 224 -3.06 -13.92 2.85
N ARG A 225 -3.84 -14.18 1.78
CA ARG A 225 -3.99 -15.52 1.20
C ARG A 225 -2.66 -16.12 0.74
N TYR A 226 -1.79 -15.29 0.16
CA TYR A 226 -0.46 -15.72 -0.26
C TYR A 226 0.41 -16.17 0.94
N GLN A 227 0.39 -15.41 2.04
CA GLN A 227 1.10 -15.79 3.27
C GLN A 227 0.56 -17.09 3.87
N GLU A 228 -0.76 -17.28 3.87
CA GLU A 228 -1.41 -18.52 4.33
C GLU A 228 -0.99 -19.73 3.48
N LEU A 229 -0.91 -19.54 2.15
CA LEU A 229 -0.46 -20.57 1.22
C LEU A 229 1.00 -20.96 1.47
N GLN A 230 1.89 -19.98 1.74
CA GLN A 230 3.28 -20.27 2.09
C GLN A 230 3.41 -21.11 3.37
N LYS A 231 2.61 -20.79 4.41
CA LYS A 231 2.57 -21.59 5.65
C LYS A 231 2.10 -23.01 5.38
N THR A 232 1.05 -23.16 4.57
CA THR A 232 0.50 -24.45 4.19
C THR A 232 1.52 -25.30 3.44
N LEU A 233 2.24 -24.70 2.49
CA LEU A 233 3.31 -25.38 1.74
C LEU A 233 4.45 -25.83 2.66
N THR A 234 4.84 -24.98 3.62
CA THR A 234 5.86 -25.34 4.63
C THR A 234 5.41 -26.52 5.49
N SER A 235 4.15 -26.50 5.94
CA SER A 235 3.56 -27.60 6.72
C SER A 235 3.50 -28.91 5.95
N LEU A 236 3.04 -28.87 4.69
CA LEU A 236 3.00 -30.04 3.81
C LEU A 236 4.39 -30.63 3.56
N ASN A 237 5.40 -29.77 3.36
CA ASN A 237 6.77 -30.22 3.18
C ASN A 237 7.31 -30.91 4.45
N GLY A 238 6.96 -30.41 5.63
CA GLY A 238 7.26 -31.07 6.90
C GLY A 238 6.64 -32.47 7.00
N LYS A 239 5.35 -32.59 6.70
CA LYS A 239 4.65 -33.90 6.69
C LYS A 239 5.26 -34.88 5.69
N LEU A 240 5.67 -34.40 4.52
CA LEU A 240 6.32 -35.25 3.51
C LEU A 240 7.66 -35.81 4.03
N GLN A 241 8.44 -34.99 4.74
CA GLN A 241 9.69 -35.44 5.35
C GLN A 241 9.46 -36.47 6.46
N GLU A 242 8.43 -36.29 7.29
CA GLU A 242 8.04 -37.25 8.33
C GLU A 242 7.62 -38.60 7.72
N LEU A 243 6.74 -38.59 6.72
CA LEU A 243 6.32 -39.79 6.00
C LEU A 243 7.50 -40.50 5.32
N SER A 244 8.45 -39.76 4.77
CA SER A 244 9.66 -40.36 4.20
C SER A 244 10.48 -41.10 5.26
N LYS A 245 10.64 -40.54 6.46
CA LYS A 245 11.35 -41.20 7.57
C LYS A 245 10.61 -42.45 8.04
N GLU A 246 9.30 -42.38 8.17
CA GLU A 246 8.47 -43.52 8.57
C GLU A 246 8.58 -44.67 7.56
N ARG A 247 8.55 -44.36 6.26
CA ARG A 247 8.80 -45.35 5.19
C ARG A 247 10.17 -46.02 5.36
N ASP A 248 11.23 -45.23 5.54
CA ASP A 248 12.59 -45.77 5.68
C ASP A 248 12.74 -46.66 6.93
N GLU A 249 12.03 -46.34 8.02
CA GLU A 249 11.98 -47.18 9.22
C GLU A 249 11.20 -48.49 8.98
N LEU A 250 10.07 -48.43 8.27
CA LEU A 250 9.30 -49.61 7.89
C LEU A 250 10.10 -50.53 6.97
N GLU A 251 10.84 -49.99 6.01
CA GLU A 251 11.74 -50.76 5.14
C GLU A 251 12.81 -51.51 5.95
N LYS A 252 13.42 -50.86 6.94
CA LYS A 252 14.38 -51.51 7.85
C LYS A 252 13.73 -52.62 8.67
N LYS A 253 12.54 -52.38 9.22
CA LYS A 253 11.78 -53.40 9.98
C LYS A 253 11.44 -54.60 9.10
N LEU A 254 11.02 -54.37 7.85
CA LEU A 254 10.72 -55.42 6.90
C LEU A 254 11.98 -56.25 6.59
N SER A 255 13.10 -55.60 6.31
CA SER A 255 14.39 -56.27 6.05
C SER A 255 14.82 -57.16 7.23
N ASN A 256 14.74 -56.65 8.46
CA ASN A 256 15.04 -57.43 9.66
C ASN A 256 14.09 -58.62 9.84
N LEU A 257 12.79 -58.43 9.57
CA LEU A 257 11.81 -59.52 9.65
C LEU A 257 12.11 -60.61 8.62
N THR A 258 12.50 -60.23 7.41
CA THR A 258 12.96 -61.18 6.38
C THR A 258 14.16 -61.97 6.84
N LEU A 259 15.18 -61.34 7.43
CA LEU A 259 16.35 -62.03 7.97
C LEU A 259 16.00 -63.01 9.09
N ASN A 260 15.16 -62.58 10.04
CA ASN A 260 14.69 -63.44 11.12
C ASN A 260 13.92 -64.65 10.59
N TYR A 261 13.05 -64.44 9.60
CA TYR A 261 12.32 -65.53 8.95
C TYR A 261 13.27 -66.52 8.27
N THR A 262 14.29 -66.03 7.55
CA THR A 262 15.27 -66.92 6.91
C THR A 262 16.09 -67.72 7.92
N THR A 263 16.44 -67.11 9.06
CA THR A 263 17.17 -67.78 10.15
C THR A 263 16.30 -68.86 10.77
N LEU A 264 15.06 -68.53 11.15
CA LEU A 264 14.11 -69.48 11.72
C LEU A 264 13.83 -70.67 10.80
N LEU A 265 13.76 -70.43 9.48
CA LEU A 265 13.59 -71.49 8.49
C LEU A 265 14.82 -72.42 8.45
N SER A 266 16.02 -71.88 8.63
CA SER A 266 17.26 -72.67 8.73
C SER A 266 17.26 -73.53 10.00
N ASP A 267 16.98 -72.93 11.16
CA ASP A 267 16.92 -73.62 12.44
C ASP A 267 15.89 -74.76 12.41
N TYR A 268 14.73 -74.51 11.80
CA TYR A 268 13.70 -75.52 11.60
C TYR A 268 14.21 -76.72 10.78
N ARG A 269 14.97 -76.47 9.71
CA ARG A 269 15.55 -77.53 8.87
C ARG A 269 16.56 -78.37 9.66
N GLU A 270 17.46 -77.72 10.40
CA GLU A 270 18.46 -78.40 11.24
C GLU A 270 17.80 -79.24 12.35
N LEU A 271 16.78 -78.70 13.00
CA LEU A 271 16.02 -79.43 14.01
C LEU A 271 15.33 -80.66 13.42
N ASN A 272 14.76 -80.53 12.22
CA ASN A 272 14.11 -81.64 11.53
C ASN A 272 15.10 -82.73 11.10
N GLU A 273 16.31 -82.38 10.67
CA GLU A 273 17.39 -83.33 10.39
C GLU A 273 17.83 -84.05 11.68
N THR A 274 18.02 -83.31 12.77
CA THR A 274 18.36 -83.87 14.09
C THR A 274 17.30 -84.84 14.57
N TYR A 275 16.01 -84.46 14.48
CA TYR A 275 14.89 -85.33 14.81
C TYR A 275 14.91 -86.63 13.99
N THR A 276 15.17 -86.52 12.68
CA THR A 276 15.24 -87.68 11.78
C THR A 276 16.39 -88.62 12.15
N SER A 277 17.55 -88.07 12.53
CA SER A 277 18.69 -88.85 13.01
C SER A 277 18.38 -89.55 14.33
N LEU A 278 17.83 -88.83 15.31
CA LEU A 278 17.48 -89.39 16.61
C LEU A 278 16.42 -90.51 16.49
N LEU A 279 15.46 -90.35 15.56
CA LEU A 279 14.49 -91.39 15.26
C LEU A 279 15.15 -92.67 14.70
N LYS A 280 16.20 -92.52 13.88
CA LYS A 280 16.99 -93.64 13.36
C LYS A 280 17.77 -94.32 14.49
N ASP A 281 18.43 -93.55 15.34
CA ASP A 281 19.19 -94.07 16.49
C ASP A 281 18.27 -94.82 17.47
N TYR A 282 17.11 -94.25 17.77
CA TYR A 282 16.08 -94.91 18.57
C TYR A 282 15.66 -96.26 17.99
N LYS A 283 15.43 -96.34 16.66
CA LYS A 283 15.08 -97.60 15.99
C LYS A 283 16.21 -98.62 16.08
N ALA A 284 17.47 -98.19 15.94
CA ALA A 284 18.64 -99.04 16.08
C ALA A 284 18.79 -99.57 17.51
N LEU A 285 18.74 -98.68 18.51
CA LEU A 285 18.82 -99.04 19.93
C LEU A 285 17.70 -100.01 20.33
N ARG A 286 16.48 -99.78 19.83
CA ARG A 286 15.36 -100.71 20.05
C ARG A 286 15.63 -102.09 19.46
N SER A 287 16.26 -102.16 18.29
CA SER A 287 16.67 -103.43 17.67
C SER A 287 17.71 -104.15 18.53
N ASP A 288 18.74 -103.43 19.00
CA ASP A 288 19.79 -104.01 19.82
C ASP A 288 19.28 -104.46 21.20
N TYR A 289 18.37 -103.70 21.82
CA TYR A 289 17.67 -104.12 23.03
C TYR A 289 16.92 -105.46 22.83
N LEU A 290 16.23 -105.64 21.70
CA LEU A 290 15.53 -106.89 21.38
C LEU A 290 16.52 -108.05 21.19
N LYS A 291 17.67 -107.82 20.55
CA LYS A 291 18.74 -108.82 20.43
C LYS A 291 19.31 -109.21 21.79
N LEU A 292 19.69 -108.23 22.61
CA LEU A 292 20.24 -108.45 23.94
C LEU A 292 19.25 -109.19 24.84
N THR A 293 17.96 -108.86 24.75
CA THR A 293 16.90 -109.58 25.47
C THR A 293 16.85 -111.06 25.05
N LYS A 294 17.01 -111.36 23.76
CA LYS A 294 17.07 -112.73 23.26
C LYS A 294 18.32 -113.46 23.76
N GLU A 295 19.49 -112.84 23.67
CA GLU A 295 20.76 -113.39 24.16
C GLU A 295 20.73 -113.65 25.68
N PHE A 296 20.18 -112.73 26.46
CA PHE A 296 19.98 -112.91 27.90
C PHE A 296 19.10 -114.12 28.20
N ASN A 297 17.99 -114.28 27.48
CA ASN A 297 17.12 -115.45 27.63
C ASN A 297 17.84 -116.76 27.23
N ASP A 298 18.66 -116.73 26.18
CA ASP A 298 19.51 -117.86 25.77
C ASP A 298 20.53 -118.21 26.85
N LEU A 299 21.22 -117.21 27.41
CA LEU A 299 22.20 -117.38 28.48
C LEU A 299 21.55 -117.91 29.75
N LYS A 300 20.36 -117.38 30.11
CA LYS A 300 19.57 -117.87 31.25
C LYS A 300 19.24 -119.36 31.09
N ARG A 301 18.82 -119.78 29.87
CA ARG A 301 18.57 -121.20 29.57
C ARG A 301 19.84 -122.05 29.73
N LYS A 302 20.98 -121.58 29.21
CA LYS A 302 22.28 -122.27 29.38
C LYS A 302 22.69 -122.37 30.84
N HIS A 303 22.52 -121.31 31.63
CA HIS A 303 22.79 -121.34 33.06
C HIS A 303 21.92 -122.37 33.79
N THR A 304 20.61 -122.39 33.53
CA THR A 304 19.72 -123.41 34.10
C THR A 304 20.15 -124.83 33.75
N ALA A 305 20.54 -125.07 32.48
CA ALA A 305 21.06 -126.36 32.05
C ALA A 305 22.36 -126.72 32.80
N LEU A 306 23.31 -125.78 32.89
CA LEU A 306 24.58 -125.99 33.59
C LEU A 306 24.38 -126.24 35.09
N THR A 307 23.42 -125.56 35.74
CA THR A 307 23.05 -125.84 37.14
C THR A 307 22.51 -127.26 37.28
N SER A 308 21.66 -127.72 36.34
CA SER A 308 21.16 -129.09 36.33
C SER A 308 22.29 -130.11 36.15
N ASP A 309 23.22 -129.86 35.22
CA ASP A 309 24.39 -130.72 34.99
C ASP A 309 25.28 -130.79 36.23
N TYR A 310 25.48 -129.66 36.92
CA TYR A 310 26.24 -129.59 38.17
C TYR A 310 25.59 -130.42 39.29
N GLU A 311 24.27 -130.31 39.50
CA GLU A 311 23.55 -131.13 40.49
C GLU A 311 23.60 -132.62 40.15
N HIS A 312 23.52 -132.96 38.86
CA HIS A 312 23.74 -134.33 38.38
C HIS A 312 25.15 -134.83 38.71
N LEU A 313 26.18 -134.04 38.38
CA LEU A 313 27.57 -134.39 38.65
C LEU A 313 27.84 -134.54 40.16
N LYS A 314 27.30 -133.63 40.97
CA LYS A 314 27.38 -133.70 42.44
C LYS A 314 26.74 -134.98 42.98
N SER A 315 25.54 -135.33 42.50
CA SER A 315 24.87 -136.57 42.87
C SER A 315 25.70 -137.81 42.51
N SER A 316 26.29 -137.83 41.30
CA SER A 316 27.20 -138.91 40.89
C SER A 316 28.46 -138.97 41.75
N TYR A 317 29.03 -137.83 42.15
CA TYR A 317 30.17 -137.77 43.06
C TYR A 317 29.82 -138.32 44.45
N GLU A 318 28.67 -137.94 45.02
CA GLU A 318 28.18 -138.46 46.30
C GLU A 318 27.91 -139.98 46.24
N GLU A 319 27.40 -140.48 45.12
CA GLU A 319 27.25 -141.91 44.88
C GLU A 319 28.61 -142.62 44.82
N LEU A 320 29.58 -142.05 44.10
CA LEU A 320 30.94 -142.59 44.00
C LEU A 320 31.64 -142.60 45.37
N SER A 321 31.49 -141.53 46.16
CA SER A 321 32.01 -141.45 47.53
C SER A 321 31.43 -142.55 48.41
N ARG A 322 30.12 -142.78 48.36
CA ARG A 322 29.46 -143.89 49.08
C ARG A 322 29.99 -145.26 48.65
N LYS A 323 30.18 -145.48 47.34
CA LYS A 323 30.79 -146.72 46.82
C LYS A 323 32.21 -146.90 47.35
N TYR A 324 33.01 -145.84 47.38
CA TYR A 324 34.37 -145.86 47.92
C TYR A 324 34.40 -146.19 49.42
N GLU A 325 33.55 -145.55 50.24
CA GLU A 325 33.40 -145.86 51.67
C GLU A 325 32.97 -147.31 51.90
N ASN A 326 32.00 -147.81 51.12
CA ASN A 326 31.59 -149.21 51.18
C ASN A 326 32.74 -150.16 50.87
N SER A 327 33.54 -149.86 49.83
CA SER A 327 34.69 -150.68 49.45
C SER A 327 35.80 -150.66 50.51
N LEU A 328 36.05 -149.51 51.14
CA LEU A 328 36.91 -149.39 52.33
C LEU A 328 36.42 -150.26 53.50
N GLY A 329 35.11 -150.29 53.71
CA GLY A 329 34.44 -151.17 54.67
C GLY A 329 34.65 -152.64 54.34
N GLU A 330 34.50 -153.03 53.08
CA GLU A 330 34.76 -154.39 52.59
C GLU A 330 36.22 -154.80 52.78
N VAL A 331 37.17 -153.95 52.42
CA VAL A 331 38.62 -154.18 52.66
C VAL A 331 38.90 -154.35 54.15
N SER A 332 38.26 -153.56 55.01
CA SER A 332 38.39 -153.71 56.47
C SER A 332 37.83 -155.04 56.97
N ARG A 333 36.69 -155.50 56.44
CA ARG A 333 36.15 -156.85 56.74
C ARG A 333 37.09 -157.94 56.24
N LEU A 334 37.62 -157.81 55.03
CA LEU A 334 38.57 -158.76 54.44
C LEU A 334 39.85 -158.88 55.28
N ARG A 335 40.38 -157.74 55.75
CA ARG A 335 41.51 -157.69 56.68
C ARG A 335 41.21 -158.43 57.99
N ASN A 336 40.00 -158.27 58.53
CA ASN A 336 39.59 -159.02 59.73
C ASN A 336 39.48 -160.54 59.46
N TYR A 337 38.94 -160.95 58.31
CA TYR A 337 38.93 -162.35 57.90
C TYR A 337 40.34 -162.93 57.75
N PHE A 338 41.26 -162.17 57.14
CA PHE A 338 42.63 -162.59 56.96
C PHE A 338 43.36 -162.74 58.32
N ASN A 339 43.13 -161.81 59.25
CA ASN A 339 43.66 -161.90 60.61
C ASN A 339 43.12 -163.14 61.35
N LEU A 340 41.82 -163.45 61.19
CA LEU A 340 41.22 -164.67 61.76
C LEU A 340 41.88 -165.94 61.18
N LEU A 341 42.16 -165.97 59.88
CA LEU A 341 42.81 -167.08 59.21
C LEU A 341 44.24 -167.30 59.76
N ILE A 342 45.02 -166.22 59.94
CA ILE A 342 46.36 -166.29 60.53
C ILE A 342 46.29 -166.94 61.93
N VAL A 343 45.36 -166.50 62.78
CA VAL A 343 45.15 -167.07 64.12
C VAL A 343 44.85 -168.57 64.02
N LEU A 344 43.95 -169.01 63.13
CA LEU A 344 43.62 -170.42 62.94
C LEU A 344 44.83 -171.26 62.49
N THR A 345 45.65 -170.76 61.57
CA THR A 345 46.85 -171.48 61.10
C THR A 345 47.91 -171.65 62.20
N SER A 346 48.06 -170.67 63.09
CA SER A 346 48.97 -170.78 64.24
C SER A 346 48.55 -171.88 65.22
N ILE A 347 47.24 -172.03 65.45
CA ILE A 347 46.68 -173.09 66.30
C ILE A 347 46.97 -174.47 65.71
N CYS A 348 46.78 -174.66 64.39
CA CYS A 348 47.11 -175.91 63.71
C CYS A 348 48.60 -176.26 63.81
N GLY A 349 49.49 -175.27 63.69
CA GLY A 349 50.93 -175.48 63.85
C GLY A 349 51.33 -176.04 65.21
N VAL A 350 50.68 -175.57 66.29
CA VAL A 350 50.92 -176.06 67.67
C VAL A 350 50.45 -177.52 67.84
N ILE A 351 49.30 -177.88 67.27
CA ILE A 351 48.73 -179.23 67.37
C ILE A 351 49.64 -180.27 66.69
N ILE A 352 50.20 -179.94 65.53
CA ILE A 352 51.09 -180.84 64.78
C ILE A 352 52.41 -181.10 65.53
N ALA A 353 52.96 -180.08 66.19
CA ALA A 353 54.20 -180.23 66.98
C ALA A 353 54.03 -181.20 68.18
N ILE A 354 52.85 -181.24 68.80
CA ILE A 354 52.55 -182.14 69.92
C ILE A 354 52.51 -183.61 69.47
N LEU A 355 51.95 -183.90 68.30
CA LEU A 355 51.81 -185.25 67.77
C LEU A 355 53.15 -185.92 67.41
N VAL A 356 54.12 -185.15 66.90
CA VAL A 356 55.44 -185.67 66.51
C VAL A 356 56.26 -186.13 67.72
N VAL A 357 56.11 -185.47 68.86
CA VAL A 357 56.85 -185.80 70.10
C VAL A 357 56.39 -187.13 70.72
N MET A 358 55.11 -187.49 70.57
CA MET A 358 54.57 -188.76 71.09
C MET A 358 55.12 -190.00 70.36
N LEU A 359 55.39 -189.91 69.04
CA LEU A 359 55.80 -191.07 68.23
C LEU A 359 57.23 -191.57 68.50
N VAL A 360 58.09 -190.74 69.11
CA VAL A 360 59.52 -191.07 69.29
C VAL A 360 59.79 -191.90 70.56
N LYS A 361 58.87 -191.94 71.53
CA LYS A 361 59.16 -192.47 72.88
C LYS A 361 58.87 -193.95 73.16
N LEU A 362 58.30 -194.74 72.23
CA LEU A 362 57.85 -196.11 72.55
C LEU A 362 58.70 -197.25 71.93
N ARG A 363 59.95 -197.00 71.53
CA ARG A 363 60.91 -198.05 71.15
C ARG A 363 62.08 -198.15 72.15
N LYS A 364 61.79 -198.66 73.35
CA LYS A 364 62.66 -199.52 74.18
C LYS A 364 61.92 -199.98 75.42
#